data_AF-A0AA85GG93-F1
#
_entry.id   AF-A0AA85GG93-F1
#
_cell.length_a   1.000
_cell.length_b   1.000
_cell.length_c   1.000
_cell.angle_alpha   90.00
_cell.angle_beta   90.00
_cell.angle_gamma   90.00
#
_symmetry.space_group_name_H-M   'P 1'
#
loop_
_entity.id
_entity.type
_entity.pdbx_description
1 polymer ?
#
loop_
_entity_poly.entity_id
_entity_poly.type
_entity_poly.pdbx_seq_one_letter_code
_entity_poly.pdbx_strand_id
1 'polypeptide(L)'
;MLINEFIYKCINLIIVNSLELNYQLNMLYTIQFNLIFFVLVNIYENLAYRWYTQNSELLALHNAYRRDIKYGHVRDQPQAMSMLKLTWSHKLAEMAQDWAQHCVPRRSNLTMRKGSKWTYVGQSIALVPKVREAASLWFEQHKNYNFGNNTCEANKTCADYKQLAFADTTHIGCGYAMCRHLTGLDKLLVVCNYGPGGKYANRQPYDPIYPEDPYYLPLI
;
A
#
# COMPACT_ATOMS: atom_id res chain seq x y z
N MET A 1 -74.66 35.29 2.69
CA MET A 1 -73.61 35.59 3.70
C MET A 1 -72.96 34.32 4.25
N LEU A 2 -73.74 33.33 4.71
CA LEU A 2 -73.23 32.05 5.28
C LEU A 2 -72.40 31.17 4.32
N ILE A 3 -72.72 31.15 3.02
CA ILE A 3 -72.00 30.33 2.01
C ILE A 3 -70.54 30.81 1.84
N ASN A 4 -70.32 32.13 1.86
CA ASN A 4 -68.97 32.68 1.74
C ASN A 4 -68.10 32.34 2.95
N GLU A 5 -68.64 32.43 4.18
CA GLU A 5 -67.88 32.02 5.38
C GLU A 5 -67.46 30.55 5.36
N PHE A 6 -68.35 29.66 4.88
CA PHE A 6 -68.06 28.24 4.78
C PHE A 6 -66.96 27.95 3.76
N ILE A 7 -67.00 28.61 2.61
CA ILE A 7 -65.96 28.52 1.57
C ILE A 7 -64.62 29.03 2.11
N TYR A 8 -64.59 30.16 2.81
CA TYR A 8 -63.36 30.70 3.43
C TYR A 8 -62.76 29.73 4.45
N LYS A 9 -63.57 29.11 5.31
CA LYS A 9 -63.09 28.08 6.26
C LYS A 9 -62.52 26.86 5.54
N CYS A 10 -63.17 26.37 4.50
CA CYS A 10 -62.66 25.24 3.71
C CYS A 10 -61.34 25.58 3.01
N ILE A 11 -61.23 26.75 2.38
CA ILE A 11 -59.99 27.20 1.72
C ILE A 11 -58.86 27.33 2.75
N ASN A 12 -59.10 27.96 3.89
CA ASN A 12 -58.11 28.08 4.96
C ASN A 12 -57.67 26.71 5.49
N LEU A 13 -58.60 25.76 5.67
CA LEU A 13 -58.27 24.41 6.13
C LEU A 13 -57.40 23.66 5.10
N ILE A 14 -57.70 23.80 3.81
CA ILE A 14 -56.90 23.21 2.72
C ILE A 14 -55.49 23.80 2.70
N ILE A 15 -55.36 25.12 2.85
CA ILE A 15 -54.07 25.82 2.89
C ILE A 15 -53.24 25.35 4.10
N VAL A 16 -53.84 25.29 5.29
CA VAL A 16 -53.15 24.84 6.52
C VAL A 16 -52.68 23.39 6.37
N ASN A 17 -53.54 22.48 5.91
CA ASN A 17 -53.17 21.08 5.68
C ASN A 17 -52.06 20.93 4.61
N SER A 18 -52.10 21.75 3.54
CA SER A 18 -51.07 21.75 2.50
C SER A 18 -49.72 22.26 3.02
N LEU A 19 -49.72 23.29 3.87
CA LEU A 19 -48.52 23.81 4.53
C LEU A 19 -47.92 22.79 5.49
N GLU A 20 -48.76 22.09 6.26
CA GLU A 20 -48.32 21.04 7.19
C GLU A 20 -47.71 19.85 6.44
N LEU A 21 -48.34 19.39 5.34
CA LEU A 21 -47.79 18.33 4.50
C LEU A 21 -46.44 18.73 3.88
N ASN A 22 -46.30 19.97 3.39
CA ASN A 22 -45.04 20.50 2.87
C ASN A 22 -43.95 20.58 3.94
N TYR A 23 -44.31 20.95 5.18
CA TYR A 23 -43.38 20.96 6.30
C TYR A 23 -42.90 19.54 6.64
N GLN A 24 -43.82 18.56 6.71
CA GLN A 24 -43.48 17.16 6.96
C GLN A 24 -42.59 16.56 5.85
N LEU A 25 -42.87 16.88 4.58
CA LEU A 25 -42.05 16.47 3.44
C LEU A 25 -40.63 17.07 3.51
N ASN A 26 -40.51 18.38 3.77
CA ASN A 26 -39.20 19.04 3.93
C ASN A 26 -38.40 18.48 5.09
N MET A 27 -39.06 18.18 6.22
CA MET A 27 -38.44 17.51 7.36
C MET A 27 -37.92 16.11 6.98
N LEU A 28 -38.72 15.32 6.25
CA LEU A 28 -38.32 13.99 5.78
C LEU A 28 -37.11 14.06 4.82
N TYR A 29 -37.12 15.00 3.86
CA TYR A 29 -35.99 15.21 2.96
C TYR A 29 -34.72 15.64 3.70
N THR A 30 -34.86 16.50 4.70
CA THR A 30 -33.73 16.96 5.53
C THR A 30 -33.15 15.80 6.34
N ILE A 31 -33.99 14.97 6.96
CA ILE A 31 -33.55 13.79 7.70
C ILE A 31 -32.85 12.80 6.75
N GLN A 32 -33.45 12.52 5.59
CA GLN A 32 -32.88 11.61 4.59
C GLN A 32 -31.52 12.10 4.08
N PHE A 33 -31.39 13.40 3.76
CA PHE A 33 -30.12 13.99 3.34
C PHE A 33 -29.04 13.85 4.42
N ASN A 34 -29.35 14.17 5.68
CA ASN A 34 -28.41 14.06 6.78
C ASN A 34 -27.98 12.60 7.03
N LEU A 35 -28.91 11.65 6.92
CA LEU A 35 -28.60 10.22 7.02
C LEU A 35 -27.66 9.76 5.90
N ILE A 36 -27.95 10.14 4.65
CA ILE A 36 -27.08 9.81 3.51
C ILE A 36 -25.70 10.44 3.69
N PHE A 37 -25.63 11.72 4.07
CA PHE A 37 -24.37 12.41 4.31
C PHE A 37 -23.55 11.71 5.40
N PHE A 38 -24.17 11.37 6.53
CA PHE A 38 -23.51 10.65 7.62
C PHE A 38 -22.99 9.27 7.17
N VAL A 39 -23.78 8.50 6.42
CA VAL A 39 -23.36 7.21 5.87
C VAL A 39 -22.17 7.38 4.91
N LEU A 40 -22.21 8.38 4.02
CA LEU A 40 -21.12 8.65 3.07
C LEU A 40 -19.83 9.05 3.78
N VAL A 41 -19.91 9.91 4.80
CA VAL A 41 -18.76 10.29 5.63
C VAL A 41 -18.16 9.06 6.32
N ASN A 42 -18.98 8.22 6.95
CA ASN A 42 -18.51 7.00 7.60
C ASN A 42 -17.89 6.01 6.62
N ILE A 43 -18.47 5.83 5.42
CA ILE A 43 -17.89 4.98 4.38
C ILE A 43 -16.54 5.54 3.94
N TYR A 44 -16.47 6.85 3.68
CA TYR A 44 -15.23 7.52 3.28
C TYR A 44 -14.14 7.38 4.34
N GLU A 45 -14.44 7.66 5.61
CA GLU A 45 -13.49 7.53 6.71
C GLU A 45 -13.02 6.09 6.90
N ASN A 46 -13.92 5.11 6.82
CA ASN A 46 -13.53 3.69 6.92
C ASN A 46 -12.63 3.25 5.76
N LEU A 47 -12.95 3.69 4.52
CA LEU A 47 -12.13 3.40 3.35
C LEU A 47 -10.76 4.08 3.44
N ALA A 48 -10.73 5.35 3.83
CA ALA A 48 -9.51 6.13 4.02
C ALA A 48 -8.64 5.55 5.15
N TYR A 49 -9.23 5.15 6.27
CA TYR A 49 -8.54 4.52 7.40
C TYR A 49 -7.97 3.15 7.03
N ARG A 50 -8.74 2.30 6.34
CA ARG A 50 -8.26 0.99 5.86
C ARG A 50 -7.12 1.16 4.86
N TRP A 51 -7.26 2.12 3.95
CA TRP A 51 -6.22 2.47 2.99
C TRP A 51 -4.95 2.96 3.68
N TYR A 52 -5.06 3.81 4.71
CA TYR A 52 -3.92 4.30 5.48
C TYR A 52 -3.24 3.19 6.30
N THR A 53 -4.00 2.35 6.97
CA THR A 53 -3.48 1.29 7.87
C THR A 53 -2.81 0.14 7.13
N GLN A 54 -3.33 -0.31 5.98
CA GLN A 54 -2.70 -1.41 5.24
C GLN A 54 -1.49 -0.96 4.40
N ASN A 55 -1.52 0.26 3.84
CA ASN A 55 -0.38 0.80 3.09
C ASN A 55 0.77 1.26 4.00
N SER A 56 0.47 1.55 5.27
CA SER A 56 1.50 1.87 6.26
C SER A 56 2.27 0.66 6.78
N GLU A 57 1.66 -0.53 6.88
CA GLU A 57 2.34 -1.71 7.45
C GLU A 57 3.52 -2.17 6.60
N LEU A 58 3.31 -2.45 5.29
CA LEU A 58 4.40 -2.87 4.41
C LEU A 58 5.48 -1.80 4.29
N LEU A 59 5.08 -0.53 4.16
CA LEU A 59 6.03 0.59 4.13
C LEU A 59 6.86 0.67 5.42
N ALA A 60 6.22 0.52 6.58
CA ALA A 60 6.88 0.57 7.88
C ALA A 60 7.87 -0.60 8.03
N LEU A 61 7.48 -1.82 7.65
CA LEU A 61 8.36 -2.99 7.70
C LEU A 61 9.57 -2.82 6.77
N HIS A 62 9.39 -2.35 5.53
CA HIS A 62 10.51 -2.08 4.62
C HIS A 62 11.46 -1.04 5.22
N ASN A 63 10.92 0.01 5.82
CA ASN A 63 11.73 1.06 6.44
C ASN A 63 12.44 0.60 7.72
N ALA A 64 11.83 -0.30 8.49
CA ALA A 64 12.47 -0.94 9.64
C ALA A 64 13.64 -1.81 9.19
N TYR A 65 13.44 -2.69 8.20
CA TYR A 65 14.52 -3.53 7.66
C TYR A 65 15.65 -2.71 7.02
N ARG A 66 15.32 -1.67 6.24
CA ARG A 66 16.32 -0.74 5.67
C ARG A 66 17.11 -0.01 6.76
N ARG A 67 16.46 0.36 7.85
CA ARG A 67 17.13 0.95 9.03
C ARG A 67 18.06 -0.07 9.70
N ASP A 68 17.64 -1.32 9.84
CA ASP A 68 18.47 -2.36 10.43
C ASP A 68 19.73 -2.64 9.57
N ILE A 69 19.60 -2.61 8.24
CA ILE A 69 20.76 -2.64 7.32
C ILE A 69 21.67 -1.42 7.51
N LYS A 70 21.08 -0.22 7.64
CA LYS A 70 21.81 1.05 7.83
C LYS A 70 22.68 1.06 9.09
N TYR A 71 22.25 0.37 10.14
CA TYR A 71 22.96 0.30 11.42
C TYR A 71 23.69 -1.03 11.64
N GLY A 72 23.79 -1.89 10.63
CA GLY A 72 24.57 -3.13 10.73
C GLY A 72 23.92 -4.19 11.64
N HIS A 73 22.61 -4.14 11.84
CA HIS A 73 21.86 -5.09 12.67
C HIS A 73 21.41 -6.35 11.89
N VAL A 74 21.89 -6.53 10.66
CA VAL A 74 21.54 -7.67 9.81
C VAL A 74 22.73 -8.61 9.76
N ARG A 75 22.55 -9.81 10.32
CA ARG A 75 23.59 -10.84 10.34
C ARG A 75 24.04 -11.18 8.92
N ASP A 76 25.35 -11.38 8.76
CA ASP A 76 26.00 -11.79 7.51
C ASP A 76 25.84 -10.78 6.36
N GLN A 77 25.52 -9.52 6.68
CA GLN A 77 25.39 -8.42 5.72
C GLN A 77 26.17 -7.20 6.24
N PRO A 78 26.91 -6.48 5.37
CA PRO A 78 27.63 -5.29 5.81
C PRO A 78 26.66 -4.15 6.13
N GLN A 79 27.10 -3.25 7.00
CA GLN A 79 26.38 -2.02 7.27
C GLN A 79 26.31 -1.16 6.00
N ALA A 80 25.16 -0.54 5.70
CA ALA A 80 25.07 0.38 4.57
C ALA A 80 25.63 1.78 4.90
N MET A 81 26.45 2.32 4.00
CA MET A 81 26.92 3.71 4.06
C MET A 81 25.76 4.70 3.96
N SER A 82 24.75 4.40 3.15
CA SER A 82 23.53 5.20 3.05
C SER A 82 22.33 4.30 2.75
N MET A 83 21.20 4.61 3.38
CA MET A 83 19.94 3.90 3.15
C MET A 83 18.77 4.83 3.45
N LEU A 84 18.15 5.37 2.40
CA LEU A 84 17.04 6.29 2.55
C LEU A 84 15.75 5.56 2.95
N LYS A 85 14.92 6.24 3.77
CA LYS A 85 13.56 5.81 4.06
C LYS A 85 12.72 5.89 2.79
N LEU A 86 12.00 4.82 2.48
CA LEU A 86 11.05 4.78 1.38
C LEU A 86 9.83 5.64 1.70
N THR A 87 9.24 6.21 0.65
CA THR A 87 7.94 6.88 0.68
C THR A 87 6.90 6.08 -0.10
N TRP A 88 5.63 6.27 0.24
CA TRP A 88 4.55 5.60 -0.49
C TRP A 88 4.30 6.25 -1.85
N SER A 89 4.00 5.44 -2.86
CA SER A 89 3.54 5.90 -4.17
C SER A 89 2.22 5.23 -4.53
N HIS A 90 1.16 6.04 -4.63
CA HIS A 90 -0.15 5.59 -5.07
C HIS A 90 -0.11 4.96 -6.46
N LYS A 91 0.69 5.52 -7.38
CA LYS A 91 0.81 4.97 -8.74
C LYS A 91 1.46 3.58 -8.75
N LEU A 92 2.47 3.36 -7.92
CA LEU A 92 3.10 2.03 -7.77
C LEU A 92 2.13 1.02 -7.15
N ALA A 93 1.34 1.47 -6.17
CA ALA A 93 0.33 0.67 -5.48
C ALA A 93 -0.81 0.26 -6.41
N GLU A 94 -1.31 1.18 -7.24
CA GLU A 94 -2.31 0.89 -8.28
C GLU A 94 -1.83 -0.23 -9.21
N MET A 95 -0.61 -0.10 -9.75
CA MET A 95 -0.02 -1.14 -10.61
C MET A 95 0.20 -2.48 -9.88
N ALA A 96 0.52 -2.43 -8.59
CA ALA A 96 0.71 -3.64 -7.78
C ALA A 96 -0.62 -4.34 -7.49
N GLN A 97 -1.66 -3.54 -7.21
CA GLN A 97 -3.01 -4.01 -6.94
C GLN A 97 -3.65 -4.63 -8.18
N ASP A 98 -3.48 -3.99 -9.34
CA ASP A 98 -3.89 -4.53 -10.64
C ASP A 98 -3.25 -5.91 -10.88
N TRP A 99 -1.92 -6.01 -10.72
CA TRP A 99 -1.24 -7.31 -10.88
C TRP A 99 -1.71 -8.37 -9.87
N ALA A 100 -1.90 -8.00 -8.61
CA ALA A 100 -2.35 -8.92 -7.58
C ALA A 100 -3.72 -9.54 -7.93
N GLN A 101 -4.64 -8.77 -8.54
CA GLN A 101 -5.97 -9.24 -8.92
C GLN A 101 -5.96 -10.34 -9.99
N HIS A 102 -4.91 -10.42 -10.81
CA HIS A 102 -4.75 -11.53 -11.75
C HIS A 102 -4.47 -12.86 -11.06
N CYS A 103 -4.07 -12.85 -9.78
CA CYS A 103 -3.81 -14.05 -8.99
C CYS A 103 -2.80 -15.01 -9.61
N VAL A 104 -1.77 -14.47 -10.28
CA VAL A 104 -0.67 -15.25 -10.84
C VAL A 104 0.56 -15.07 -9.96
N PRO A 105 1.06 -16.12 -9.26
CA PRO A 105 2.17 -16.01 -8.30
C PRO A 105 3.54 -15.93 -9.00
N ARG A 106 3.70 -14.99 -9.93
CA ARG A 106 4.94 -14.69 -10.64
C ARG A 106 5.04 -13.21 -10.96
N ARG A 107 6.25 -12.70 -11.21
CA ARG A 107 6.47 -11.29 -11.58
C ARG A 107 5.75 -10.94 -12.88
N SER A 108 5.18 -9.74 -12.92
CA SER A 108 4.53 -9.19 -14.11
C SER A 108 5.54 -8.85 -15.20
N ASN A 109 5.08 -8.82 -16.45
CA ASN A 109 5.88 -8.32 -17.56
C ASN A 109 6.26 -6.84 -17.30
N LEU A 110 7.45 -6.43 -17.72
CA LEU A 110 7.92 -5.04 -17.59
C LEU A 110 6.97 -4.04 -18.27
N THR A 111 6.27 -4.44 -19.33
CA THR A 111 5.26 -3.59 -19.99
C THR A 111 4.11 -3.21 -19.06
N MET A 112 3.71 -4.09 -18.14
CA MET A 112 2.65 -3.84 -17.14
C MET A 112 3.12 -2.96 -15.98
N ARG A 113 4.40 -2.57 -15.97
CA ARG A 113 4.99 -1.68 -14.96
C ARG A 113 5.44 -0.33 -15.55
N LYS A 114 4.92 0.01 -16.73
CA LYS A 114 5.11 1.32 -17.39
C LYS A 114 4.04 2.32 -16.93
N GLY A 115 4.26 3.61 -17.20
CA GLY A 115 3.30 4.67 -16.89
C GLY A 115 3.47 5.31 -15.50
N SER A 116 4.58 5.03 -14.83
CA SER A 116 5.03 5.80 -13.67
C SER A 116 6.15 6.78 -14.07
N LYS A 117 6.58 7.64 -13.13
CA LYS A 117 7.71 8.56 -13.36
C LYS A 117 9.08 7.88 -13.47
N TRP A 118 9.19 6.58 -13.17
CA TRP A 118 10.46 5.85 -13.24
C TRP A 118 10.54 5.00 -14.50
N THR A 119 11.71 5.04 -15.17
CA THR A 119 12.00 4.24 -16.36
C THR A 119 12.00 2.73 -16.07
N TYR A 120 12.38 2.35 -14.85
CA TYR A 120 12.39 0.96 -14.40
C TYR A 120 11.73 0.87 -13.02
N VAL A 121 10.75 -0.01 -12.92
CA VAL A 121 10.02 -0.32 -11.69
C VAL A 121 10.32 -1.75 -11.30
N GLY A 122 10.88 -1.97 -10.11
CA GLY A 122 11.16 -3.28 -9.56
C GLY A 122 9.90 -3.93 -9.00
N GLN A 123 9.93 -5.25 -8.73
CA GLN A 123 8.78 -5.95 -8.18
C GLN A 123 9.17 -7.14 -7.30
N SER A 124 8.50 -7.25 -6.15
CA SER A 124 8.52 -8.42 -5.27
C SER A 124 7.12 -8.98 -5.11
N ILE A 125 7.03 -10.30 -5.05
CA ILE A 125 5.76 -11.04 -4.96
C ILE A 125 5.91 -12.15 -3.93
N ALA A 126 4.87 -12.35 -3.13
CA ALA A 126 4.78 -13.47 -2.21
C ALA A 126 3.33 -13.98 -2.14
N LEU A 127 3.16 -15.29 -2.06
CA LEU A 127 1.90 -15.92 -1.66
C LEU A 127 2.04 -16.27 -0.18
N VAL A 128 1.23 -15.67 0.68
CA VAL A 128 1.40 -15.74 2.14
C VAL A 128 0.04 -15.86 2.86
N PRO A 129 0.02 -16.23 4.15
CA PRO A 129 -1.19 -16.15 4.98
C PRO A 129 -1.65 -14.71 5.27
N LYS A 130 -0.71 -13.79 5.49
CA LYS A 130 -0.95 -12.40 5.92
C LYS A 130 -0.02 -11.42 5.24
N VAL A 131 -0.50 -10.19 5.01
CA VAL A 131 0.24 -9.12 4.32
C VAL A 131 1.66 -8.93 4.89
N ARG A 132 1.78 -8.77 6.21
CA ARG A 132 3.07 -8.56 6.90
C ARG A 132 4.14 -9.62 6.60
N GLU A 133 3.71 -10.86 6.36
CA GLU A 133 4.63 -12.00 6.18
C GLU A 133 5.37 -11.90 4.84
N ALA A 134 4.82 -11.18 3.85
CA ALA A 134 5.50 -10.94 2.59
C ALA A 134 6.82 -10.16 2.78
N ALA A 135 6.80 -9.07 3.56
CA ALA A 135 7.99 -8.27 3.81
C ALA A 135 9.06 -9.06 4.57
N SER A 136 8.66 -9.85 5.58
CA SER A 136 9.58 -10.73 6.32
C SER A 136 10.16 -11.81 5.41
N LEU A 137 9.35 -12.49 4.60
CA LEU A 137 9.81 -13.50 3.65
C LEU A 137 10.86 -12.94 2.67
N TRP A 138 10.61 -11.74 2.12
CA TRP A 138 11.57 -11.09 1.23
C TRP A 138 12.85 -10.70 1.95
N PHE A 139 12.74 -10.14 3.15
CA PHE A 139 13.90 -9.75 3.95
C PHE A 139 14.78 -10.94 4.31
N GLU A 140 14.18 -12.04 4.75
CA GLU A 140 14.86 -13.30 5.14
C GLU A 140 15.73 -13.90 4.04
N GLN A 141 15.52 -13.52 2.76
CA GLN A 141 16.44 -13.89 1.69
C GLN A 141 17.85 -13.31 1.85
N HIS A 142 18.09 -12.38 2.79
CA HIS A 142 19.43 -11.92 3.16
C HIS A 142 20.36 -13.09 3.53
N LYS A 143 19.81 -14.14 4.16
CA LYS A 143 20.55 -15.36 4.54
C LYS A 143 21.10 -16.13 3.34
N ASN A 144 20.47 -15.96 2.18
CA ASN A 144 20.86 -16.60 0.93
C ASN A 144 21.78 -15.69 0.08
N TYR A 145 22.07 -14.46 0.51
CA TYR A 145 22.81 -13.49 -0.31
C TYR A 145 24.23 -13.31 0.20
N ASN A 146 25.20 -13.60 -0.66
CA ASN A 146 26.58 -13.21 -0.43
C ASN A 146 26.82 -11.82 -1.02
N PHE A 147 26.99 -10.84 -0.12
CA PHE A 147 27.21 -9.45 -0.51
C PHE A 147 28.54 -9.24 -1.24
N GLY A 148 29.61 -9.92 -0.80
CA GLY A 148 30.98 -9.72 -1.28
C GLY A 148 31.14 -10.02 -2.76
N ASN A 149 30.52 -11.11 -3.24
CA ASN A 149 30.57 -11.50 -4.66
C ASN A 149 29.26 -11.21 -5.43
N ASN A 150 28.28 -10.57 -4.77
CA ASN A 150 26.98 -10.24 -5.34
C ASN A 150 26.14 -11.44 -5.83
N THR A 151 26.34 -12.64 -5.25
CA THR A 151 25.63 -13.87 -5.65
C THR A 151 24.56 -14.31 -4.65
N CYS A 152 23.55 -15.04 -5.13
CA CYS A 152 22.68 -15.83 -4.26
C CYS A 152 23.24 -17.25 -4.12
N GLU A 153 22.97 -17.90 -2.98
CA GLU A 153 23.21 -19.32 -2.78
C GLU A 153 22.55 -20.17 -3.89
N ALA A 154 23.20 -21.26 -4.28
CA ALA A 154 22.71 -22.16 -5.32
C ALA A 154 21.29 -22.67 -4.98
N ASN A 155 20.40 -22.66 -5.99
CA ASN A 155 19.00 -23.07 -5.87
C ASN A 155 18.15 -22.24 -4.87
N LYS A 156 18.64 -21.07 -4.44
CA LYS A 156 17.89 -20.12 -3.61
C LYS A 156 17.64 -18.81 -4.35
N THR A 157 16.72 -18.00 -3.84
CA THR A 157 16.48 -16.63 -4.32
C THR A 157 16.95 -15.62 -3.29
N CYS A 158 17.52 -14.52 -3.79
CA CYS A 158 17.81 -13.31 -3.04
C CYS A 158 17.36 -12.01 -3.73
N ALA A 159 16.58 -12.14 -4.82
CA ALA A 159 16.15 -11.01 -5.63
C ALA A 159 15.25 -10.03 -4.85
N ASP A 160 14.38 -10.53 -3.96
CA ASP A 160 13.47 -9.68 -3.21
C ASP A 160 14.18 -8.96 -2.07
N TYR A 161 15.11 -9.63 -1.38
CA TYR A 161 16.00 -8.94 -0.43
C TYR A 161 16.80 -7.83 -1.11
N LYS A 162 17.44 -8.12 -2.25
CA LYS A 162 18.22 -7.12 -2.99
C LYS A 162 17.37 -5.94 -3.44
N GLN A 163 16.10 -6.16 -3.77
CA GLN A 163 15.16 -5.09 -4.12
C GLN A 163 14.76 -4.25 -2.89
N LEU A 164 14.43 -4.89 -1.78
CA LEU A 164 14.08 -4.24 -0.51
C LEU A 164 15.26 -3.39 0.01
N ALA A 165 16.47 -3.94 -0.08
CA ALA A 165 17.71 -3.34 0.37
C ALA A 165 18.30 -2.32 -0.62
N PHE A 166 17.68 -2.07 -1.78
CA PHE A 166 18.32 -1.24 -2.81
C PHE A 166 18.37 0.24 -2.40
N ALA A 167 19.56 0.81 -2.25
CA ALA A 167 19.77 2.16 -1.71
C ALA A 167 19.06 3.24 -2.54
N ASP A 168 19.14 3.14 -3.87
CA ASP A 168 18.57 4.15 -4.79
C ASP A 168 17.04 4.10 -4.89
N THR A 169 16.41 3.02 -4.42
CA THR A 169 14.95 2.95 -4.40
C THR A 169 14.43 3.97 -3.40
N THR A 170 13.53 4.83 -3.86
CA THR A 170 13.00 5.94 -3.04
C THR A 170 11.53 5.75 -2.70
N HIS A 171 10.78 5.06 -3.55
CA HIS A 171 9.34 4.86 -3.38
C HIS A 171 8.96 3.40 -3.50
N ILE A 172 7.91 3.04 -2.77
CA ILE A 172 7.26 1.74 -2.82
C ILE A 172 5.74 1.93 -2.93
N GLY A 173 5.08 1.01 -3.62
CA GLY A 173 3.63 0.88 -3.55
C GLY A 173 3.24 -0.58 -3.73
N CYS A 174 2.31 -1.05 -2.91
CA CYS A 174 1.94 -2.45 -2.83
C CYS A 174 0.43 -2.63 -3.00
N GLY A 175 0.05 -3.85 -3.38
CA GLY A 175 -1.32 -4.30 -3.49
C GLY A 175 -1.40 -5.80 -3.21
N TYR A 176 -2.59 -6.29 -2.93
CA TYR A 176 -2.79 -7.70 -2.60
C TYR A 176 -4.17 -8.20 -3.04
N ALA A 177 -4.30 -9.50 -3.26
CA ALA A 177 -5.56 -10.14 -3.60
C ALA A 177 -5.70 -11.51 -2.96
N MET A 178 -6.94 -11.85 -2.59
CA MET A 178 -7.29 -13.18 -2.09
C MET A 178 -7.57 -14.13 -3.26
N CYS A 179 -6.62 -14.99 -3.56
CA CYS A 179 -6.60 -15.89 -4.70
C CYS A 179 -7.10 -17.28 -4.34
N ARG A 180 -8.42 -17.38 -4.10
CA ARG A 180 -9.07 -18.61 -3.59
C ARG A 180 -8.88 -19.84 -4.48
N HIS A 181 -8.66 -19.65 -5.77
CA HIS A 181 -8.51 -20.72 -6.76
C HIS A 181 -7.09 -21.31 -6.84
N LEU A 182 -6.07 -20.64 -6.29
CA LEU A 182 -4.71 -21.21 -6.25
C LEU A 182 -4.71 -22.43 -5.33
N THR A 183 -3.83 -23.41 -5.57
CA THR A 183 -3.64 -24.57 -4.68
C THR A 183 -2.73 -24.20 -3.49
N GLY A 184 -2.78 -24.97 -2.40
CA GLY A 184 -1.99 -24.70 -1.18
C GLY A 184 -2.76 -23.95 -0.07
N LEU A 185 -2.13 -23.78 1.10
CA LEU A 185 -2.75 -23.11 2.26
C LEU A 185 -2.75 -21.58 2.13
N ASP A 186 -1.72 -21.03 1.50
CA ASP A 186 -1.54 -19.60 1.32
C ASP A 186 -2.35 -19.12 0.13
N LYS A 187 -3.25 -18.15 0.37
CA LYS A 187 -4.17 -17.63 -0.66
C LYS A 187 -3.99 -16.13 -0.89
N LEU A 188 -3.20 -15.43 -0.08
CA LEU A 188 -3.04 -13.98 -0.23
C LEU A 188 -1.81 -13.70 -1.09
N LEU A 189 -2.04 -13.26 -2.33
CA LEU A 189 -0.97 -12.81 -3.21
C LEU A 189 -0.66 -11.35 -2.88
N VAL A 190 0.55 -11.06 -2.41
CA VAL A 190 1.05 -9.72 -2.11
C VAL A 190 2.07 -9.32 -3.16
N VAL A 191 1.92 -8.12 -3.70
CA VAL A 191 2.79 -7.53 -4.73
C VAL A 191 3.27 -6.18 -4.22
N CYS A 192 4.58 -5.92 -4.27
CA CYS A 192 5.15 -4.59 -4.06
C CYS A 192 5.97 -4.17 -5.28
N ASN A 193 5.73 -2.95 -5.75
CA ASN A 193 6.47 -2.30 -6.82
C ASN A 193 7.39 -1.21 -6.24
N TYR A 194 8.57 -1.05 -6.84
CA TYR A 194 9.64 -0.18 -6.33
C TYR A 194 10.12 0.80 -7.38
N GLY A 195 10.26 2.07 -7.01
CA GLY A 195 10.65 3.16 -7.90
C GLY A 195 11.81 3.99 -7.36
N PRO A 196 12.94 4.10 -8.07
CA PRO A 196 13.36 3.23 -9.17
C PRO A 196 13.57 1.79 -8.70
N GLY A 197 13.40 0.82 -9.60
CA GLY A 197 13.67 -0.58 -9.32
C GLY A 197 15.16 -0.89 -9.17
N GLY A 198 15.47 -1.95 -8.43
CA GLY A 198 16.84 -2.38 -8.16
C GLY A 198 17.51 -2.97 -9.39
N LYS A 199 18.67 -2.44 -9.76
CA LYS A 199 19.51 -2.96 -10.87
C LYS A 199 20.55 -3.96 -10.37
N TYR A 200 20.09 -4.95 -9.61
CA TYR A 200 20.96 -5.84 -8.83
C TYR A 200 21.65 -6.95 -9.63
N ALA A 201 21.48 -7.02 -10.95
CA ALA A 201 22.21 -7.96 -11.80
C ALA A 201 23.72 -7.65 -11.83
N ASN A 202 24.09 -6.37 -11.74
CA ASN A 202 25.48 -5.92 -11.99
C ASN A 202 26.09 -5.16 -10.81
N ARG A 203 25.37 -5.00 -9.69
CA ARG A 203 25.89 -4.34 -8.48
C ARG A 203 25.22 -4.82 -7.20
N GLN A 204 25.91 -4.62 -6.09
CA GLN A 204 25.37 -4.78 -4.74
C GLN A 204 24.19 -3.81 -4.50
N PRO A 205 23.27 -4.13 -3.58
CA PRO A 205 22.10 -3.29 -3.33
C PRO A 205 22.43 -1.92 -2.70
N TYR A 206 23.57 -1.78 -2.04
CA TYR A 206 24.01 -0.54 -1.38
C TYR A 206 25.54 -0.50 -1.31
N ASP A 207 26.11 0.65 -0.97
CA ASP A 207 27.53 0.77 -0.68
C ASP A 207 27.78 0.37 0.78
N PRO A 208 28.69 -0.58 1.06
CA PRO A 208 28.98 -1.04 2.41
C PRO A 208 29.92 -0.08 3.15
N ILE A 209 29.81 -0.04 4.48
CA ILE A 209 30.87 0.42 5.37
C ILE A 209 31.71 -0.82 5.72
N TYR A 210 33.00 -0.78 5.42
CA TYR A 210 33.94 -1.79 5.88
C TYR A 210 34.60 -1.31 7.18
N PRO A 211 34.64 -2.11 8.26
CA PRO A 211 35.27 -1.73 9.53
C PRO A 211 36.75 -1.38 9.44
N GLU A 212 37.42 -1.75 8.34
CA GLU A 212 38.83 -1.46 8.08
C GLU A 212 39.05 -0.16 7.29
N ASP A 213 38.00 0.60 6.99
CA ASP A 213 38.13 1.90 6.31
C ASP A 213 38.72 2.95 7.27
N PRO A 214 39.94 3.48 7.02
CA PRO A 214 40.63 4.41 7.91
C PRO A 214 39.91 5.76 8.08
N TYR A 215 38.84 6.03 7.31
CA TYR A 215 38.02 7.23 7.42
C TYR A 215 36.73 7.04 8.23
N TYR A 216 36.51 5.86 8.84
CA TYR A 216 35.31 5.62 9.65
C TYR A 216 35.44 6.22 11.06
N LEU A 217 34.80 7.36 11.28
CA LEU A 217 34.53 7.87 12.63
C LEU A 217 33.16 7.33 13.09
N PRO A 218 33.10 6.50 14.16
CA PRO A 218 31.83 6.05 14.71
C PRO A 218 31.04 7.27 15.19
N LEU A 219 29.79 7.38 14.76
CA LEU A 219 28.84 8.34 15.32
C LEU A 219 28.54 7.88 16.76
N ILE A 220 29.14 8.57 17.72
CA ILE A 220 28.86 8.47 19.17
C ILE A 220 27.47 9.04 19.45
#